data_AF-A0LEI9-F1
#
_entry.id   AF-A0LEI9-F1
#
_cell.length_a   1.000
_cell.length_b   1.000
_cell.length_c   1.000
_cell.angle_alpha   90.00
_cell.angle_beta   90.00
_cell.angle_gamma   90.00
#
_symmetry.space_group_name_H-M   'P 1'
#
loop_
_entity.id
_entity.type
_entity.pdbx_description
1 polymer ?
#
loop_
_entity_poly.entity_id
_entity_poly.type
_entity_poly.pdbx_seq_one_letter_code
_entity_poly.pdbx_strand_id
1 'polypeptide(L)'
;MYSIDFCRIIEYCLVHKPSGKTYDIVGEEQIYYIDMIRSIKKHKRLNTIILNIPYVLFSKLLKLYSLISSDPPFTADQLKALTAGDMFHGVDIRKEFGFDQTKFDDAMYMTFQKNHHDCG
;
A
#
# COMPACT_ATOMS: atom_id res chain seq x y z
N MET A 1 -3.03 2.97 -2.84
CA MET A 1 -3.92 4.05 -2.36
C MET A 1 -4.17 3.86 -0.87
N TYR A 2 -4.37 4.94 -0.12
CA TYR A 2 -4.68 4.88 1.31
C TYR A 2 -6.12 4.41 1.56
N SER A 3 -6.35 3.62 2.61
CA SER A 3 -7.66 3.00 2.88
C SER A 3 -8.77 4.01 3.17
N ILE A 4 -8.46 5.15 3.80
CA ILE A 4 -9.48 6.19 4.07
C ILE A 4 -9.98 6.82 2.75
N ASP A 5 -9.10 7.02 1.78
CA ASP A 5 -9.51 7.51 0.46
C ASP A 5 -10.37 6.48 -0.27
N PHE A 6 -10.06 5.19 -0.12
CA PHE A 6 -10.91 4.13 -0.65
C PHE A 6 -12.31 4.15 -0.02
N CYS A 7 -12.40 4.33 1.30
CA CYS A 7 -13.69 4.47 1.98
C CYS A 7 -14.49 5.68 1.49
N ARG A 8 -13.84 6.82 1.21
CA ARG A 8 -14.49 8.01 0.64
C ARG A 8 -15.07 7.76 -0.75
N ILE A 9 -14.40 6.96 -1.57
CA ILE A 9 -14.92 6.53 -2.88
C ILE A 9 -16.17 5.66 -2.71
N ILE A 10 -16.13 4.71 -1.78
CA ILE A 10 -17.30 3.86 -1.47
C ILE A 10 -18.47 4.73 -0.99
N GLU A 11 -18.22 5.65 -0.06
CA GLU A 11 -19.22 6.59 0.43
C GLU A 11 -19.84 7.42 -0.71
N TYR A 12 -19.00 7.98 -1.59
CA TYR A 12 -19.46 8.69 -2.77
C TYR A 12 -20.40 7.85 -3.63
N CYS A 13 -20.02 6.59 -3.92
CA CYS A 13 -20.83 5.67 -4.70
C CYS A 13 -22.17 5.32 -4.02
N LEU A 14 -22.18 5.19 -2.69
CA LEU A 14 -23.41 4.95 -1.92
C LEU A 14 -24.38 6.13 -1.97
N VAL A 15 -23.86 7.36 -1.92
CA VAL A 15 -24.66 8.61 -1.94
C VAL A 15 -25.19 8.90 -3.35
N HIS A 16 -24.31 8.87 -4.36
CA HIS A 16 -24.66 9.29 -5.72
C HIS A 16 -25.27 8.18 -6.57
N LYS A 17 -25.12 6.91 -6.15
CA LYS A 17 -25.65 5.71 -6.82
C LYS A 17 -25.43 5.73 -8.33
N PRO A 18 -24.18 5.83 -8.81
CA PRO A 18 -23.90 5.84 -10.25
C PRO A 18 -24.35 4.51 -10.87
N SER A 19 -25.40 4.56 -11.70
CA SER A 19 -26.01 3.37 -12.29
C SER A 19 -25.08 2.74 -13.33
N GLY A 20 -24.72 1.47 -13.13
CA GLY A 20 -24.01 0.64 -14.11
C GLY A 20 -22.57 1.06 -14.40
N LYS A 21 -21.95 1.89 -13.55
CA LYS A 21 -20.56 2.30 -13.71
C LYS A 21 -19.61 1.40 -12.90
N THR A 22 -18.49 1.04 -13.51
CA THR A 22 -17.34 0.40 -12.85
C THR A 22 -16.16 1.36 -12.90
N TYR A 23 -15.44 1.48 -11.79
CA TYR A 23 -14.31 2.38 -11.66
C TYR A 23 -13.05 1.59 -11.29
N ASP A 24 -12.00 1.72 -12.10
CA ASP A 24 -10.68 1.22 -11.74
C ASP A 24 -9.99 2.23 -10.82
N ILE A 25 -9.80 1.85 -9.56
CA ILE A 25 -9.24 2.72 -8.53
C ILE A 25 -7.78 2.34 -8.29
N VAL A 26 -6.87 3.29 -8.54
CA VAL A 26 -5.42 3.09 -8.39
C VAL A 26 -4.78 4.24 -7.62
N GLY A 27 -3.63 3.99 -7.00
CA GLY A 27 -2.82 5.05 -6.40
C GLY A 27 -2.23 5.96 -7.48
N GLU A 28 -2.26 7.27 -7.26
CA GLU A 28 -1.67 8.25 -8.20
C GLU A 28 -0.13 8.21 -8.20
N GLU A 29 0.48 7.91 -7.06
CA GLU A 29 1.92 7.83 -6.90
C GLU A 29 2.46 6.43 -7.25
N GLN A 30 3.48 6.40 -8.13
CA GLN A 30 4.30 5.21 -8.34
C GLN A 30 5.32 5.08 -7.21
N ILE A 31 5.32 3.94 -6.52
CA ILE A 31 6.19 3.71 -5.37
C ILE A 31 6.98 2.43 -5.61
N TYR A 32 8.30 2.55 -5.63
CA TYR A 32 9.16 1.38 -5.68
C TYR A 32 9.20 0.69 -4.31
N TYR A 33 9.31 -0.65 -4.32
CA TYR A 33 9.40 -1.46 -3.12
C TYR A 33 10.45 -0.96 -2.12
N ILE A 34 11.64 -0.59 -2.61
CA ILE A 34 12.72 -0.09 -1.73
C ILE A 34 12.35 1.22 -1.02
N ASP A 35 11.59 2.09 -1.68
CA ASP A 35 11.17 3.37 -1.11
C ASP A 35 10.03 3.19 -0.10
N MET A 36 9.14 2.22 -0.34
CA MET A 36 8.16 1.78 0.65
C MET A 36 8.84 1.28 1.93
N ILE A 37 9.83 0.38 1.82
CA ILE A 37 10.56 -0.15 2.99
C ILE A 37 11.32 0.98 3.73
N ARG A 38 11.94 1.90 2.99
CA ARG A 38 12.61 3.07 3.58
C ARG A 38 11.63 3.99 4.31
N SER A 39 10.45 4.25 3.75
CA SER A 39 9.43 5.07 4.40
C SER A 39 8.89 4.39 5.67
N ILE A 40 8.68 3.07 5.66
CA ILE A 40 8.32 2.31 6.89
C ILE A 40 9.39 2.47 7.96
N LYS A 41 10.66 2.25 7.61
CA LYS A 41 11.80 2.40 8.54
C LYS A 41 11.86 3.81 9.13
N LYS A 42 11.70 4.85 8.29
CA LYS A 42 11.67 6.27 8.69
C LYS A 42 10.54 6.52 9.69
N HIS A 43 9.31 6.15 9.35
CA HIS A 43 8.14 6.47 10.16
C HIS A 43 8.09 5.70 11.47
N LYS A 44 8.55 4.44 11.49
CA LYS A 44 8.66 3.61 12.71
C LYS A 44 9.93 3.83 13.52
N ARG A 45 10.85 4.70 13.07
CA ARG A 45 12.15 4.97 13.73
C ARG A 45 12.97 3.71 14.02
N LEU A 46 12.99 2.77 13.06
CA LEU A 46 13.69 1.49 13.23
C LEU A 46 15.20 1.61 12.91
N ASN A 47 16.04 1.00 13.74
CA ASN A 47 17.51 0.96 13.55
C ASN A 47 17.98 -0.27 12.73
N THR A 48 17.12 -0.82 11.86
CA THR A 48 17.39 -2.04 11.09
C THR A 48 18.15 -1.75 9.78
N ILE A 49 19.01 -2.66 9.35
CA ILE A 49 19.73 -2.55 8.06
C ILE A 49 18.80 -3.01 6.93
N ILE A 50 18.78 -2.25 5.82
CA ILE A 50 18.07 -2.65 4.59
C ILE A 50 19.09 -3.32 3.67
N LEU A 51 18.97 -4.64 3.50
CA LEU A 51 19.84 -5.43 2.65
C LEU A 51 19.14 -5.75 1.33
N ASN A 52 19.78 -5.39 0.22
CA ASN A 52 19.30 -5.75 -1.11
C ASN A 52 19.82 -7.15 -1.46
N ILE A 53 18.91 -8.11 -1.56
CA ILE A 53 19.20 -9.49 -1.97
C ILE A 53 18.55 -9.80 -3.32
N PRO A 54 19.07 -10.77 -4.08
CA PRO A 54 18.44 -11.17 -5.34
C PRO A 54 16.98 -11.63 -5.13
N TYR A 55 16.08 -11.23 -6.03
CA TYR A 55 14.65 -11.55 -5.97
C TYR A 55 14.37 -13.05 -5.75
N VAL A 56 15.09 -13.90 -6.49
CA VAL A 56 14.94 -15.36 -6.41
C VAL A 56 15.29 -15.89 -5.02
N LEU A 57 16.32 -15.34 -4.38
CA LEU A 57 16.70 -15.73 -3.03
C LEU A 57 15.59 -15.34 -2.05
N PHE A 58 15.09 -14.12 -2.13
CA PHE A 58 14.02 -13.65 -1.24
C PHE A 58 12.74 -14.48 -1.40
N SER A 59 12.32 -14.75 -2.63
CA SER A 59 11.14 -15.58 -2.92
C SER A 59 11.28 -17.00 -2.36
N LYS A 60 12.47 -17.62 -2.47
CA LYS A 60 12.73 -18.94 -1.88
C LYS A 60 12.65 -18.93 -0.35
N LEU A 61 13.19 -17.89 0.29
CA LEU A 61 13.12 -17.75 1.75
C LEU A 61 11.67 -17.64 2.22
N LEU A 62 10.82 -16.86 1.54
CA LEU A 62 9.40 -16.75 1.86
C LEU A 62 8.66 -18.08 1.67
N LYS A 63 8.94 -18.82 0.60
CA LYS A 63 8.35 -20.15 0.36
C LYS A 63 8.77 -21.18 1.41
N LEU A 64 10.04 -21.17 1.81
CA LEU A 64 10.51 -22.06 2.86
C LEU A 64 9.87 -21.69 4.21
N TYR A 65 9.73 -20.40 4.49
CA TYR A 65 9.10 -19.91 5.70
C TYR A 65 7.60 -20.29 5.77
N SER A 66 6.87 -20.26 4.65
CA SER A 66 5.47 -20.69 4.60
C SER A 66 5.25 -22.19 4.85
N LEU A 67 6.30 -23.01 4.76
CA LEU A 67 6.21 -24.43 5.14
C LEU A 67 6.28 -24.62 6.67
N ILE A 68 6.79 -23.62 7.39
CA ILE A 68 7.00 -23.67 8.84
C ILE A 68 5.94 -22.83 9.58
N SER A 69 5.52 -21.70 9.00
CA SER A 69 4.49 -20.82 9.57
C SER A 69 3.18 -20.93 8.82
N SER A 70 2.10 -21.21 9.54
CA SER A 70 0.72 -21.20 8.99
C SER A 70 0.18 -19.80 8.72
N ASP A 71 0.82 -18.76 9.29
CA ASP A 71 0.43 -17.36 9.09
C ASP A 71 1.68 -16.50 8.79
N PRO A 72 2.24 -16.62 7.58
CA PRO A 72 3.39 -15.81 7.21
C PRO A 72 2.98 -14.35 7.04
N PRO A 73 3.69 -13.37 7.67
CA PRO A 73 3.34 -11.95 7.56
C PRO A 73 3.51 -11.40 6.14
N PHE A 74 4.21 -12.14 5.25
CA PHE A 74 4.43 -11.79 3.86
C PHE A 74 4.66 -13.04 3.00
N THR A 75 4.09 -13.12 1.80
CA THR A 75 4.18 -14.30 0.91
C THR A 75 4.95 -14.05 -0.37
N ALA A 76 5.43 -15.13 -1.00
CA ALA A 76 6.11 -15.05 -2.30
C ALA A 76 5.20 -14.49 -3.42
N ASP A 77 3.88 -14.70 -3.32
CA ASP A 77 2.91 -14.15 -4.27
C ASP A 77 2.70 -12.65 -4.06
N GLN A 78 2.65 -12.19 -2.81
CA GLN A 78 2.64 -10.77 -2.48
C GLN A 78 3.93 -10.08 -2.94
N LEU A 79 5.08 -10.74 -2.75
CA LEU A 79 6.35 -10.25 -3.30
C LEU A 79 6.28 -10.10 -4.81
N LYS A 80 5.77 -11.12 -5.52
CA LYS A 80 5.62 -11.08 -6.97
C LYS A 80 4.74 -9.92 -7.41
N ALA A 81 3.57 -9.74 -6.79
CA ALA A 81 2.65 -8.65 -7.10
C ALA A 81 3.28 -7.26 -6.94
N LEU A 82 4.06 -7.04 -5.88
CA LEU A 82 4.75 -5.76 -5.66
C LEU A 82 5.90 -5.51 -6.64
N THR A 83 6.54 -6.56 -7.15
CA THR A 83 7.65 -6.46 -8.11
C THR A 83 7.22 -6.55 -9.56
N ALA A 84 5.96 -6.91 -9.83
CA ALA A 84 5.46 -7.13 -11.19
C ALA A 84 5.52 -5.87 -12.06
N GLY A 85 5.65 -4.68 -11.45
CA GLY A 85 5.77 -3.42 -12.18
C GLY A 85 4.51 -3.07 -12.96
N ASP A 86 3.38 -3.68 -12.60
CA ASP A 86 2.10 -3.43 -13.25
C ASP A 86 1.70 -1.96 -13.02
N MET A 87 1.84 -1.18 -14.08
CA MET A 87 1.40 0.20 -14.15
C MET A 87 -0.10 0.23 -14.40
N PHE A 88 -0.86 0.18 -13.33
CA PHE A 88 -2.32 0.29 -13.41
C PHE A 88 -2.73 1.72 -13.74
N HIS A 89 -3.58 1.86 -14.76
CA HIS A 89 -4.20 3.14 -15.11
C HIS A 89 -5.64 3.11 -14.60
N GLY A 90 -5.93 3.92 -13.58
CA GLY A 90 -7.28 4.07 -13.04
C GLY A 90 -7.90 5.39 -13.46
N VAL A 91 -9.12 5.62 -12.96
CA VAL A 91 -9.81 6.88 -13.19
C VAL A 91 -9.15 8.03 -12.43
N ASP A 92 -9.32 9.25 -12.94
CA ASP A 92 -8.87 10.47 -12.26
C ASP A 92 -9.75 10.72 -11.03
N ILE A 93 -9.21 10.43 -9.85
CA ILE A 93 -9.97 10.49 -8.59
C ILE A 93 -10.52 11.88 -8.31
N ARG A 94 -9.72 12.92 -8.61
CA ARG A 94 -10.13 14.30 -8.39
C ARG A 94 -11.31 14.67 -9.29
N LYS A 95 -11.28 14.26 -10.56
CA LYS A 95 -12.36 14.53 -11.51
C LYS A 95 -13.62 13.71 -11.24
N GLU A 96 -13.49 12.43 -10.88
CA GLU A 96 -14.65 11.54 -10.69
C GLU A 96 -15.29 11.67 -9.30
N PHE A 97 -14.50 11.89 -8.25
CA PHE A 97 -14.96 11.84 -6.85
C PHE A 97 -14.79 13.18 -6.11
N GLY A 98 -14.12 14.18 -6.70
CA GLY A 98 -14.06 15.54 -6.17
C GLY A 98 -13.06 15.76 -5.04
N PHE A 99 -12.11 14.85 -4.81
CA PHE A 99 -11.07 15.00 -3.79
C PHE A 99 -9.70 14.50 -4.27
N ASP A 100 -8.63 15.01 -3.67
CA ASP A 100 -7.25 14.63 -3.97
C ASP A 100 -6.82 13.40 -3.14
N GLN A 101 -6.07 12.47 -3.75
CA GLN A 101 -5.57 11.30 -3.01
C GLN A 101 -4.56 11.71 -1.94
N THR A 102 -4.60 11.01 -0.79
CA THR A 102 -3.59 11.16 0.25
C THR A 102 -2.26 10.61 -0.26
N LYS A 103 -1.21 11.43 -0.22
CA LYS A 103 0.14 11.01 -0.58
C LYS A 103 0.62 9.89 0.33
N PHE A 104 1.48 9.03 -0.19
CA PHE A 104 1.98 7.88 0.53
C PHE A 104 2.73 8.24 1.81
N ASP A 105 3.59 9.27 1.80
CA ASP A 105 4.32 9.69 3.00
C ASP A 105 3.36 10.20 4.09
N ASP A 106 2.31 10.94 3.70
CA ASP A 106 1.27 11.43 4.61
C ASP A 106 0.46 10.25 5.18
N ALA A 107 0.08 9.28 4.35
CA ALA A 107 -0.59 8.06 4.78
C ALA A 107 0.27 7.24 5.77
N MET A 108 1.58 7.19 5.55
CA MET A 108 2.54 6.54 6.44
C MET A 108 2.66 7.26 7.79
N TYR A 109 2.71 8.59 7.77
CA TYR A 109 2.65 9.41 8.98
C TYR A 109 1.36 9.18 9.78
N MET A 110 0.20 9.20 9.11
CA MET A 110 -1.09 8.95 9.74
C MET A 110 -1.18 7.53 10.32
N THR A 111 -0.60 6.54 9.66
CA THR A 111 -0.63 5.14 10.11
C THR A 111 0.27 4.88 11.32
N PHE A 112 1.50 5.41 11.30
CA PHE A 112 2.55 5.03 12.27
C PHE A 112 2.95 6.11 13.25
N GLN A 113 2.48 7.35 13.12
CA GLN A 113 2.84 8.44 14.04
C GLN A 113 1.62 9.10 14.67
N LYS A 114 0.52 9.29 13.93
CA LYS A 114 -0.70 9.87 14.50
C LYS A 114 -1.29 9.02 15.64
N ASN A 115 -1.34 7.69 15.47
CA ASN A 115 -1.86 6.77 16.50
C ASN A 115 -0.96 6.64 17.75
N HIS A 116 0.24 7.22 17.76
CA HIS A 116 1.13 7.20 18.93
C HIS A 116 1.02 8.45 19.82
N HIS A 117 0.27 9.49 19.39
CA HIS A 117 0.08 10.72 20.16
C HIS A 117 -1.20 10.74 21.02
N ASP A 118 -2.11 9.78 20.84
CA ASP A 118 -3.37 9.69 21.62
C ASP A 118 -3.28 8.74 22.84
N CYS A 119 -2.07 8.31 23.22
CA CYS A 119 -1.79 7.51 24.41
C CYS A 119 -0.81 8.22 25.38
N GLY A 120 -1.02 9.52 25.61
CA GLY A 120 -0.28 10.33 26.59
C GLY A 120 -1.21 11.08 27.52
#